data_AF-A0A7N0RJJ3-F1
#
_entry.id   AF-A0A7N0RJJ3-F1
#
_cell.length_a   1.000
_cell.length_b   1.000
_cell.length_c   1.000
_cell.angle_alpha   90.00
_cell.angle_beta   90.00
_cell.angle_gamma   90.00
#
_symmetry.space_group_name_H-M   'P 1'
#
loop_
_entity.id
_entity.type
_entity.pdbx_description
1 polymer ?
#
loop_
_entity_poly.entity_id
_entity_poly.type
_entity_poly.pdbx_seq_one_letter_code
_entity_poly.pdbx_strand_id
1 'polypeptide(L)'
;MSTFISHSLLLLLLLLSTPFVSSDCTCDASDPEARTHEKALALKLKLVALFAILFIGAVGVCLPMLGHRFECLQADKSVFFLIKAFAGGVILATGLIHVLPDAFESLTSPCLDENPWGLFPFTGFIAMMAAIAAHMIDSSALSYYESLYSKMPPQLVADEEKSIAVHTHASHGHAHGGSAPSDSDHSTSRRSELIKHRVISHVLELGIVVHSVIIGISLGASESPDTIKPLIAALSFHQFFEGMGLGGCIYQAEFRKLPRVIMVLFFALTTPVGVGIGMLISNIYAESSRNALIVEGTLNAASAGILIYMSLVDLLAAAFSNPIVKKNFKLQVGANVFLLLGAGCMSLLAKWA
;
A
#
# COMPACT_ATOMS: atom_id res chain seq x y z
N MET A 1 11.44 -11.78 -11.82
CA MET A 1 10.10 -11.17 -11.64
C MET A 1 9.06 -12.23 -11.24
N SER A 2 8.83 -13.28 -12.02
CA SER A 2 7.97 -14.42 -11.61
C SER A 2 8.44 -15.08 -10.30
N THR A 3 9.75 -15.22 -10.11
CA THR A 3 10.36 -15.74 -8.89
C THR A 3 10.19 -14.83 -7.68
N PHE A 4 10.29 -13.51 -7.83
CA PHE A 4 10.12 -12.54 -6.74
C PHE A 4 8.66 -12.44 -6.29
N ILE A 5 7.73 -12.45 -7.24
CA ILE A 5 6.29 -12.54 -6.97
C ILE A 5 6.00 -13.87 -6.28
N SER A 6 6.54 -14.98 -6.77
CA SER A 6 6.39 -16.30 -6.13
C SER A 6 6.98 -16.36 -4.72
N HIS A 7 8.10 -15.72 -4.45
CA HIS A 7 8.71 -15.68 -3.11
C HIS A 7 7.96 -14.72 -2.16
N SER A 8 7.43 -13.61 -2.67
CA SER A 8 6.61 -12.67 -1.88
C SER A 8 5.23 -13.26 -1.58
N LEU A 9 4.60 -13.98 -2.54
CA LEU A 9 3.38 -14.75 -2.32
C LEU A 9 3.63 -15.90 -1.34
N LEU A 10 4.79 -16.56 -1.42
CA LEU A 10 5.21 -17.61 -0.50
C LEU A 10 5.46 -17.04 0.90
N LEU A 11 6.03 -15.85 1.02
CA LEU A 11 6.21 -15.14 2.30
C LEU A 11 4.85 -14.74 2.89
N LEU A 12 3.93 -14.25 2.07
CA LEU A 12 2.55 -13.93 2.46
C LEU A 12 1.76 -15.19 2.85
N LEU A 13 1.91 -16.30 2.12
CA LEU A 13 1.37 -17.62 2.46
C LEU A 13 2.00 -18.20 3.72
N LEU A 14 3.30 -17.96 3.96
CA LEU A 14 4.00 -18.34 5.18
C LEU A 14 3.54 -17.50 6.39
N LEU A 15 3.27 -16.21 6.19
CA LEU A 15 2.68 -15.32 7.20
C LEU A 15 1.20 -15.67 7.48
N LEU A 16 0.45 -16.14 6.46
CA LEU A 16 -0.90 -16.69 6.60
C LEU A 16 -0.93 -18.12 7.15
N SER A 17 0.22 -18.82 7.18
CA SER A 17 0.33 -20.20 7.67
C SER A 17 0.60 -20.32 9.17
N THR A 18 0.54 -19.21 9.92
CA THR A 18 0.56 -19.29 11.38
C THR A 18 -0.59 -20.18 11.85
N PRO A 19 -0.32 -21.16 12.72
CA PRO A 19 -1.29 -22.19 13.05
C PRO A 19 -2.54 -21.53 13.65
N PHE A 20 -3.70 -21.92 13.13
CA PHE A 20 -4.99 -21.73 13.77
C PHE A 20 -4.88 -22.28 15.20
N VAL A 21 -4.93 -21.39 16.20
CA VAL A 21 -4.83 -21.78 17.61
C VAL A 21 -6.07 -21.37 18.39
N SER A 22 -6.63 -22.42 19.00
CA SER A 22 -7.73 -22.48 19.96
C SER A 22 -7.41 -21.78 21.29
N SER A 23 -8.42 -21.19 21.93
CA SER A 23 -8.88 -21.59 23.29
C SER A 23 -9.94 -20.65 23.86
N ASP A 24 -10.76 -21.21 24.77
CA ASP A 24 -11.86 -20.63 25.54
C ASP A 24 -11.49 -19.44 26.46
N CYS A 25 -12.38 -18.43 26.56
CA CYS A 25 -13.29 -18.24 27.70
C CYS A 25 -14.13 -16.96 27.56
N THR A 26 -15.36 -17.07 28.06
CA THR A 26 -16.47 -16.11 28.06
C THR A 26 -16.25 -14.85 28.88
N CYS A 27 -16.84 -13.72 28.48
CA CYS A 27 -17.60 -12.80 29.33
C CYS A 27 -18.38 -11.82 28.45
N ASP A 28 -19.71 -11.99 28.29
CA ASP A 28 -20.58 -10.85 28.59
C ASP A 28 -22.03 -11.29 28.81
N ALA A 29 -22.68 -10.65 29.78
CA ALA A 29 -24.05 -10.91 30.22
C ALA A 29 -24.98 -9.78 29.72
N SER A 30 -25.18 -9.71 28.41
CA SER A 30 -26.21 -8.87 27.79
C SER A 30 -27.45 -9.68 27.38
N ASP A 31 -28.60 -9.01 27.44
CA ASP A 31 -29.93 -9.51 27.08
C ASP A 31 -29.91 -10.18 25.67
N PRO A 32 -30.33 -11.44 25.51
CA PRO A 32 -30.22 -12.20 24.26
C PRO A 32 -30.92 -11.54 23.06
N GLU A 33 -32.01 -10.78 23.26
CA GLU A 33 -32.69 -10.07 22.17
C GLU A 33 -31.88 -8.87 21.67
N ALA A 34 -31.30 -8.09 22.59
CA ALA A 34 -30.43 -6.95 22.25
C ALA A 34 -29.15 -7.41 21.53
N ARG A 35 -28.54 -8.51 22.01
CA ARG A 35 -27.34 -9.11 21.41
C ARG A 35 -27.58 -9.61 19.98
N THR A 36 -28.77 -10.15 19.71
CA THR A 36 -29.15 -10.62 18.37
C THR A 36 -29.35 -9.46 17.40
N HIS A 37 -29.96 -8.36 17.86
CA HIS A 37 -30.14 -7.16 17.06
C HIS A 37 -28.80 -6.47 16.72
N GLU A 38 -27.88 -6.38 17.69
CA GLU A 38 -26.54 -5.82 17.47
C GLU A 38 -25.70 -6.65 16.49
N LYS A 39 -25.68 -7.98 16.62
CA LYS A 39 -24.98 -8.85 15.66
C LYS A 39 -25.53 -8.73 14.24
N ALA A 40 -26.86 -8.64 14.10
CA ALA A 40 -27.48 -8.42 12.79
C ALA A 40 -27.13 -7.04 12.19
N LEU A 41 -27.06 -6.00 13.03
CA LEU A 41 -26.63 -4.67 12.62
C LEU A 41 -25.14 -4.63 12.24
N ALA A 42 -24.28 -5.24 13.04
CA ALA A 42 -22.85 -5.37 12.76
C ALA A 42 -22.62 -6.09 11.43
N LEU A 43 -23.32 -7.21 11.17
CA LEU A 43 -23.21 -7.92 9.90
C LEU A 43 -23.63 -7.05 8.69
N LYS A 44 -24.72 -6.28 8.83
CA LYS A 44 -25.12 -5.33 7.78
C LYS A 44 -24.03 -4.28 7.53
N LEU A 45 -23.43 -3.74 8.60
CA LEU A 45 -22.35 -2.76 8.48
C LEU A 45 -21.09 -3.37 7.86
N LYS A 46 -20.70 -4.60 8.21
CA LYS A 46 -19.58 -5.33 7.57
C LYS A 46 -19.79 -5.50 6.06
N LEU A 47 -21.01 -5.84 5.63
CA LEU A 47 -21.34 -5.93 4.21
C LEU A 47 -21.26 -4.56 3.51
N VAL A 48 -21.78 -3.50 4.14
CA VAL A 48 -21.65 -2.13 3.63
C VAL A 48 -20.17 -1.75 3.51
N ALA A 49 -19.36 -2.06 4.52
CA ALA A 49 -17.92 -1.82 4.53
C ALA A 49 -17.22 -2.48 3.34
N LEU A 50 -17.50 -3.76 3.12
CA LEU A 50 -16.92 -4.56 2.04
C LEU A 50 -17.15 -3.90 0.67
N PHE A 51 -18.40 -3.55 0.36
CA PHE A 51 -18.71 -2.91 -0.92
C PHE A 51 -18.20 -1.48 -1.04
N ALA A 52 -18.26 -0.70 0.05
CA ALA A 52 -17.77 0.67 0.08
C ALA A 52 -16.26 0.75 -0.16
N ILE A 53 -15.48 -0.04 0.59
CA ILE A 53 -14.01 -0.09 0.48
C ILE A 53 -13.59 -0.61 -0.90
N LEU A 54 -14.24 -1.67 -1.40
CA LEU A 54 -13.98 -2.17 -2.75
C LEU A 54 -14.19 -1.10 -3.82
N PHE A 55 -15.35 -0.43 -3.79
CA PHE A 55 -15.70 0.58 -4.78
C PHE A 55 -14.75 1.79 -4.70
N ILE A 56 -14.57 2.34 -3.51
CA ILE A 56 -13.76 3.54 -3.29
C ILE A 56 -12.28 3.26 -3.57
N GLY A 57 -11.77 2.10 -3.15
CA GLY A 57 -10.41 1.66 -3.48
C GLY A 57 -10.21 1.48 -4.99
N ALA A 58 -11.15 0.82 -5.68
CA ALA A 58 -11.08 0.67 -7.14
C ALA A 58 -11.08 2.03 -7.86
N VAL A 59 -11.92 2.96 -7.43
CA VAL A 59 -11.92 4.34 -7.95
C VAL A 59 -10.58 5.02 -7.68
N GLY A 60 -10.08 4.95 -6.44
CA GLY A 60 -8.81 5.55 -6.02
C GLY A 60 -7.63 5.09 -6.87
N VAL A 61 -7.46 3.78 -7.06
CA VAL A 61 -6.34 3.23 -7.86
C VAL A 61 -6.48 3.48 -9.35
N CYS A 62 -7.72 3.47 -9.88
CA CYS A 62 -7.94 3.71 -11.32
C CYS A 62 -7.80 5.18 -11.69
N LEU A 63 -8.14 6.12 -10.81
CA LEU A 63 -8.24 7.55 -11.13
C LEU A 63 -6.92 8.12 -11.72
N PRO A 64 -5.73 7.93 -11.12
CA PRO A 64 -4.47 8.37 -11.72
C PRO A 64 -4.19 7.76 -13.11
N MET A 65 -4.71 6.57 -13.39
CA MET A 65 -4.50 5.87 -14.66
C MET A 65 -5.31 6.49 -15.82
N LEU A 66 -6.34 7.29 -15.50
CA LEU A 66 -7.10 8.06 -16.49
C LEU A 66 -6.41 9.38 -16.88
N GLY A 67 -5.13 9.58 -16.52
CA GLY A 67 -4.35 10.78 -16.87
C GLY A 67 -4.31 11.14 -18.36
N HIS A 68 -4.53 10.18 -19.26
CA HIS A 68 -4.65 10.48 -20.70
C HIS A 68 -6.01 11.08 -21.09
N ARG A 69 -7.06 10.91 -20.27
CA ARG A 69 -8.40 11.48 -20.48
C ARG A 69 -8.63 12.77 -19.70
N PHE A 70 -7.95 12.95 -18.56
CA PHE A 70 -8.08 14.13 -17.74
C PHE A 70 -6.74 14.85 -17.63
N GLU A 71 -6.66 16.07 -18.17
CA GLU A 71 -5.45 16.89 -18.15
C GLU A 71 -4.92 17.11 -16.73
N CYS A 72 -5.81 17.22 -15.74
CA CYS A 72 -5.47 17.43 -14.33
C CYS A 72 -4.64 16.28 -13.70
N LEU A 73 -4.76 15.07 -14.23
CA LEU A 73 -4.14 13.85 -13.71
C LEU A 73 -2.89 13.42 -14.50
N GLN A 74 -2.46 14.24 -15.45
CA GLN A 74 -1.18 14.04 -16.12
C GLN A 74 -0.03 14.24 -15.13
N ALA A 75 0.95 13.35 -15.15
CA ALA A 75 2.08 13.33 -14.22
C ALA A 75 2.90 14.63 -14.20
N ASP A 76 2.86 15.43 -15.26
CA ASP A 76 3.61 16.68 -15.38
C ASP A 76 2.87 17.92 -14.85
N LYS A 77 1.62 17.77 -14.39
CA LYS A 77 0.82 18.90 -13.90
C LYS A 77 0.99 19.11 -12.41
N SER A 78 0.95 20.37 -12.00
CA SER A 78 1.02 20.80 -10.60
C SER A 78 -0.01 20.08 -9.70
N VAL A 79 -1.23 19.82 -10.19
CA VAL A 79 -2.28 19.19 -9.38
C VAL A 79 -1.95 17.74 -9.04
N PHE A 80 -1.30 17.00 -9.94
CA PHE A 80 -0.84 15.63 -9.67
C PHE A 80 0.12 15.58 -8.47
N PHE A 81 1.06 16.53 -8.39
CA PHE A 81 1.99 16.63 -7.26
C PHE A 81 1.29 17.00 -5.95
N LEU A 82 0.27 17.87 -5.98
CA LEU A 82 -0.52 18.22 -4.79
C LEU A 82 -1.30 17.02 -4.26
N ILE A 83 -1.94 16.25 -5.16
CA ILE A 83 -2.66 15.02 -4.81
C ILE A 83 -1.69 13.99 -4.23
N LYS A 84 -0.52 13.80 -4.85
CA LYS A 84 0.51 12.87 -4.37
C LYS A 84 1.04 13.27 -2.98
N ALA A 85 1.23 14.55 -2.72
CA ALA A 85 1.64 15.05 -1.40
C ALA A 85 0.56 14.82 -0.33
N PHE A 86 -0.70 15.09 -0.67
CA PHE A 86 -1.84 14.80 0.21
C PHE A 86 -1.94 13.30 0.53
N ALA A 87 -1.86 12.44 -0.49
CA ALA A 87 -1.89 11.00 -0.32
C ALA A 87 -0.73 10.50 0.55
N GLY A 88 0.49 11.03 0.35
CA GLY A 88 1.63 10.71 1.22
C GLY A 88 1.37 11.11 2.68
N GLY A 89 0.73 12.25 2.92
CA GLY A 89 0.32 12.67 4.27
C GLY A 89 -0.69 11.72 4.90
N VAL A 90 -1.70 11.30 4.14
CA VAL A 90 -2.68 10.30 4.60
C VAL A 90 -1.98 8.99 4.97
N ILE A 91 -1.13 8.45 4.10
CA ILE A 91 -0.40 7.18 4.33
C ILE A 91 0.53 7.27 5.54
N LEU A 92 1.23 8.41 5.71
CA LEU A 92 2.09 8.63 6.86
C LEU A 92 1.31 8.61 8.17
N ALA A 93 0.16 9.29 8.18
CA ALA A 93 -0.73 9.34 9.33
C ALA A 93 -1.42 7.99 9.58
N THR A 94 -1.78 7.24 8.54
CA THR A 94 -2.24 5.85 8.69
C THR A 94 -1.20 5.03 9.44
N GLY A 95 0.05 5.02 8.99
CA GLY A 95 1.12 4.28 9.64
C GLY A 95 1.38 4.70 11.09
N LEU A 96 1.45 6.01 11.37
CA LEU A 96 1.84 6.52 12.70
C LEU A 96 0.71 6.66 13.72
N ILE A 97 -0.51 7.01 13.28
CA ILE A 97 -1.61 7.40 14.16
C ILE A 97 -2.70 6.33 14.25
N HIS A 98 -2.79 5.46 13.24
CA HIS A 98 -3.79 4.39 13.23
C HIS A 98 -3.14 3.04 13.50
N VAL A 99 -2.23 2.61 12.63
CA VAL A 99 -1.72 1.22 12.64
C VAL A 99 -0.73 0.97 13.77
N LEU A 100 0.18 1.92 14.00
CA LEU A 100 1.20 1.76 15.04
C LEU A 100 0.59 1.73 16.45
N PRO A 101 -0.37 2.61 16.82
CA PRO A 101 -1.07 2.50 18.09
C PRO A 101 -1.83 1.19 18.28
N ASP A 102 -2.55 0.71 17.26
CA ASP A 102 -3.24 -0.60 17.33
C ASP A 102 -2.23 -1.73 17.63
N ALA A 103 -1.05 -1.68 17.00
CA ALA A 103 0.02 -2.63 17.27
C ALA A 103 0.56 -2.54 18.71
N PHE A 104 0.58 -1.34 19.31
CA PHE A 104 0.92 -1.17 20.72
C PHE A 104 -0.16 -1.78 21.60
N GLU A 105 -1.44 -1.51 21.34
CA GLU A 105 -2.55 -2.06 22.12
C GLU A 105 -2.56 -3.60 22.11
N SER A 106 -2.32 -4.23 20.96
CA SER A 106 -2.26 -5.70 20.88
C SER A 106 -1.04 -6.27 21.62
N LEU A 107 0.17 -5.72 21.42
CA LEU A 107 1.41 -6.28 22.01
C LEU A 107 1.66 -5.87 23.47
N THR A 108 0.95 -4.86 23.98
CA THR A 108 1.01 -4.44 25.39
C THR A 108 -0.26 -4.80 26.16
N SER A 109 -1.14 -5.60 25.55
CA SER A 109 -2.37 -6.07 26.17
C SER A 109 -2.09 -6.82 27.49
N PRO A 110 -2.90 -6.61 28.55
CA PRO A 110 -2.80 -7.35 29.81
C PRO A 110 -2.95 -8.88 29.67
N CYS A 111 -3.45 -9.37 28.52
CA CYS A 111 -3.57 -10.80 28.22
C CYS A 111 -2.22 -11.46 27.87
N LEU A 112 -1.18 -10.66 27.65
CA LEU A 112 0.18 -11.12 27.39
C LEU A 112 1.02 -11.13 28.67
N ASP A 113 1.94 -12.09 28.77
CA ASP A 113 2.85 -12.16 29.90
C ASP A 113 3.78 -10.93 29.93
N GLU A 114 3.98 -10.34 31.11
CA GLU A 114 4.83 -9.16 31.30
C GLU A 114 6.27 -9.38 30.79
N ASN A 115 6.74 -10.62 30.86
CA ASN A 115 7.98 -11.06 30.21
C ASN A 115 7.66 -11.96 29.00
N PRO A 116 8.13 -11.66 27.78
CA PRO A 116 9.00 -10.55 27.39
C PRO A 116 8.26 -9.26 26.98
N TRP A 117 6.94 -9.32 26.77
CA TRP A 117 6.17 -8.30 26.04
C TRP A 117 6.07 -6.93 26.74
N GLY A 118 6.05 -6.90 28.07
CA GLY A 118 6.04 -5.66 28.86
C GLY A 118 7.43 -5.08 29.13
N LEU A 119 8.50 -5.86 28.96
CA LEU A 119 9.88 -5.46 29.29
C LEU A 119 10.63 -4.82 28.12
N PHE A 120 10.26 -5.14 26.88
CA PHE A 120 10.92 -4.64 25.69
C PHE A 120 9.90 -4.09 24.68
N PRO A 121 10.14 -2.92 24.06
CA PRO A 121 9.21 -2.31 23.11
C PRO A 121 9.22 -3.04 21.75
N PHE A 122 8.68 -4.26 21.73
CA PHE A 122 8.63 -5.11 20.53
C PHE A 122 7.92 -4.43 19.37
N THR A 123 6.84 -3.70 19.62
CA THR A 123 6.10 -2.96 18.58
C THR A 123 7.02 -2.01 17.81
N GLY A 124 7.73 -1.12 18.51
CA GLY A 124 8.65 -0.18 17.89
C GLY A 124 9.84 -0.87 17.21
N PHE A 125 10.37 -1.92 17.83
CA PHE A 125 11.45 -2.71 17.25
C PHE A 125 11.04 -3.38 15.93
N ILE A 126 9.89 -4.05 15.89
CA ILE A 126 9.37 -4.72 14.70
C ILE A 126 9.09 -3.70 13.59
N ALA A 127 8.46 -2.57 13.92
CA ALA A 127 8.22 -1.49 12.96
C ALA A 127 9.53 -0.96 12.35
N MET A 128 10.54 -0.69 13.20
CA MET A 128 11.86 -0.26 12.74
C MET A 128 12.52 -1.32 11.85
N MET A 129 12.51 -2.59 12.25
CA MET A 129 13.10 -3.68 11.47
C MET A 129 12.40 -3.85 10.11
N ALA A 130 11.09 -3.69 10.07
CA ALA A 130 10.31 -3.75 8.83
C ALA A 130 10.62 -2.58 7.90
N ALA A 131 10.76 -1.35 8.43
CA ALA A 131 11.19 -0.18 7.67
C ALA A 131 12.62 -0.36 7.09
N ILE A 132 13.55 -0.88 7.89
CA ILE A 132 14.91 -1.19 7.43
C ILE A 132 14.88 -2.28 6.35
N ALA A 133 14.07 -3.32 6.53
CA ALA A 133 13.94 -4.38 5.53
C ALA A 133 13.37 -3.84 4.20
N ALA A 134 12.35 -2.98 4.25
CA ALA A 134 11.82 -2.31 3.07
C ALA A 134 12.92 -1.50 2.35
N HIS A 135 13.67 -0.72 3.11
CA HIS A 135 14.82 0.03 2.58
C HIS A 135 15.88 -0.86 1.92
N MET A 136 16.25 -1.96 2.58
CA MET A 136 17.22 -2.92 2.04
C MET A 136 16.75 -3.53 0.73
N ILE A 137 15.45 -3.87 0.63
CA ILE A 137 14.85 -4.41 -0.59
C ILE A 137 14.92 -3.37 -1.71
N ASP A 138 14.51 -2.12 -1.46
CA ASP A 138 14.57 -1.06 -2.46
C ASP A 138 15.99 -0.79 -2.95
N SER A 139 16.93 -0.61 -2.01
CA SER A 139 18.32 -0.30 -2.33
C SER A 139 18.98 -1.44 -3.08
N SER A 140 18.73 -2.69 -2.67
CA SER A 140 19.31 -3.87 -3.31
C SER A 140 18.70 -4.13 -4.68
N ALA A 141 17.37 -3.99 -4.81
CA ALA A 141 16.69 -4.11 -6.09
C ALA A 141 17.24 -3.08 -7.08
N LEU A 142 17.31 -1.81 -6.67
CA LEU A 142 17.84 -0.75 -7.51
C LEU A 142 19.29 -1.02 -7.95
N SER A 143 20.16 -1.37 -7.00
CA SER A 143 21.57 -1.66 -7.27
C SER A 143 21.77 -2.88 -8.18
N TYR A 144 20.97 -3.94 -7.98
CA TYR A 144 21.00 -5.12 -8.82
C TYR A 144 20.59 -4.80 -10.26
N TYR A 145 19.54 -4.00 -10.43
CA TYR A 145 19.11 -3.57 -11.76
C TYR A 145 20.17 -2.69 -12.43
N GLU A 146 20.68 -1.66 -11.77
CA GLU A 146 21.74 -0.81 -12.33
C GLU A 146 22.99 -1.63 -12.74
N SER A 147 23.36 -2.65 -11.96
CA SER A 147 24.46 -3.56 -12.27
C SER A 147 24.20 -4.47 -13.47
N LEU A 148 22.98 -5.01 -13.62
CA LEU A 148 22.60 -5.82 -14.78
C LEU A 148 22.64 -5.00 -16.07
N TYR A 149 22.14 -3.76 -16.02
CA TYR A 149 22.10 -2.89 -17.20
C TYR A 149 23.47 -2.38 -17.60
N SER A 150 24.34 -2.07 -16.64
CA SER A 150 25.73 -1.68 -16.91
C SER A 150 26.52 -2.79 -17.65
N LYS A 151 26.04 -4.04 -17.63
CA LYS A 151 26.68 -5.21 -18.25
C LYS A 151 26.01 -5.67 -19.55
N MET A 152 24.89 -5.07 -19.95
CA MET A 152 24.11 -5.54 -21.11
C MET A 152 24.62 -4.88 -22.41
N PRO A 153 24.90 -5.65 -23.48
CA PRO A 153 25.38 -5.08 -24.74
C PRO A 153 24.26 -4.30 -25.46
N PRO A 154 24.58 -3.17 -26.15
CA PRO A 154 23.60 -2.23 -26.72
C PRO A 154 22.54 -2.84 -27.66
N GLN A 155 22.83 -3.98 -28.28
CA GLN A 155 22.00 -4.59 -29.33
C GLN A 155 20.83 -5.43 -28.81
N LEU A 156 20.94 -6.06 -27.62
CA LEU A 156 19.82 -6.78 -26.98
C LEU A 156 18.81 -5.82 -26.32
N VAL A 157 19.25 -4.57 -26.09
CA VAL A 157 18.50 -3.50 -25.43
C VAL A 157 17.48 -2.84 -26.38
N ALA A 158 17.72 -2.91 -27.70
CA ALA A 158 16.90 -2.35 -28.76
C ALA A 158 15.71 -3.26 -29.17
N ASP A 159 15.83 -4.57 -28.99
CA ASP A 159 14.80 -5.54 -29.41
C ASP A 159 13.60 -5.57 -28.43
N GLU A 160 13.81 -5.26 -27.14
CA GLU A 160 12.72 -5.06 -26.16
C GLU A 160 11.90 -3.78 -26.43
N GLU A 161 12.54 -2.75 -26.99
CA GLU A 161 11.93 -1.43 -27.28
C GLU A 161 10.87 -1.53 -28.39
N LYS A 162 11.09 -2.45 -29.35
CA LYS A 162 10.13 -2.77 -30.41
C LYS A 162 8.82 -3.39 -29.90
N SER A 163 8.80 -3.91 -28.66
CA SER A 163 7.58 -4.45 -28.04
C SER A 163 6.79 -3.44 -27.21
N ILE A 164 7.39 -2.28 -26.87
CA ILE A 164 6.79 -1.21 -26.06
C ILE A 164 6.21 -0.10 -26.96
N ALA A 165 6.78 0.12 -28.15
CA ALA A 165 6.23 1.00 -29.17
C ALA A 165 5.07 0.33 -29.93
N VAL A 166 3.84 0.47 -29.44
CA VAL A 166 2.63 0.10 -30.19
C VAL A 166 2.53 0.96 -31.45
N HIS A 167 2.46 0.26 -32.59
CA HIS A 167 2.03 0.69 -33.94
C HIS A 167 1.68 2.17 -34.14
N THR A 168 2.61 2.90 -34.76
CA THR A 168 2.26 4.03 -35.64
C THR A 168 3.06 3.90 -36.94
N HIS A 169 2.37 4.06 -38.07
CA HIS A 169 2.81 3.74 -39.42
C HIS A 169 4.15 4.38 -39.84
N ALA A 170 5.01 3.62 -40.55
CA ALA A 170 5.84 4.05 -41.69
C ALA A 170 6.55 2.81 -42.26
N SER A 171 6.23 2.39 -43.49
CA SER A 171 6.97 2.71 -44.73
C SER A 171 8.45 2.28 -44.71
N HIS A 172 8.78 1.41 -45.67
CA HIS A 172 10.12 0.99 -46.04
C HIS A 172 11.10 2.17 -46.16
N GLY A 173 12.29 2.01 -45.58
CA GLY A 173 13.45 2.87 -45.84
C GLY A 173 14.75 2.18 -45.41
N HIS A 174 15.59 1.84 -46.39
CA HIS A 174 16.99 1.47 -46.17
C HIS A 174 17.84 2.74 -46.08
N ALA A 175 18.70 2.89 -45.07
CA ALA A 175 19.86 3.79 -45.14
C ALA A 175 20.90 3.50 -44.05
N HIS A 176 22.14 3.83 -44.38
CA HIS A 176 23.40 3.41 -43.76
C HIS A 176 23.86 4.26 -42.56
N GLY A 177 24.78 3.65 -41.80
CA GLY A 177 25.75 4.19 -40.84
C GLY A 177 25.87 5.70 -40.62
N GLY A 178 25.73 6.10 -39.36
CA GLY A 178 26.19 7.37 -38.81
C GLY A 178 26.28 7.26 -37.29
N SER A 179 27.48 7.44 -36.73
CA SER A 179 27.74 7.52 -35.29
C SER A 179 27.09 8.78 -34.71
N ALA A 180 25.97 8.62 -34.01
CA ALA A 180 25.35 9.64 -33.16
C ALA A 180 25.63 9.31 -31.68
N PRO A 181 26.41 10.11 -30.94
CA PRO A 181 26.67 9.87 -29.51
C PRO A 181 25.68 10.56 -28.55
N SER A 182 24.50 11.03 -29.00
CA SER A 182 23.61 11.84 -28.15
C SER A 182 22.28 11.21 -27.74
N ASP A 183 21.79 10.16 -28.43
CA ASP A 183 20.51 9.52 -28.09
C ASP A 183 20.65 8.35 -27.09
N SER A 184 21.86 7.82 -26.91
CA SER A 184 22.12 6.71 -25.98
C SER A 184 22.01 7.12 -24.51
N ASP A 185 22.43 8.34 -24.16
CA ASP A 185 22.44 8.78 -22.76
C ASP A 185 21.03 9.11 -22.25
N HIS A 186 20.19 9.73 -23.11
CA HIS A 186 18.82 10.08 -22.75
C HIS A 186 17.90 8.86 -22.67
N SER A 187 18.09 7.87 -23.55
CA SER A 187 17.35 6.60 -23.51
C SER A 187 17.73 5.73 -22.31
N THR A 188 19.02 5.74 -21.93
CA THR A 188 19.52 5.05 -20.71
C THR A 188 18.97 5.69 -19.43
N SER A 189 18.98 7.02 -19.34
CA SER A 189 18.41 7.75 -18.19
C SER A 189 16.91 7.49 -18.01
N ARG A 190 16.13 7.57 -19.09
CA ARG A 190 14.68 7.29 -19.05
C ARG A 190 14.37 5.86 -18.60
N ARG A 191 15.17 4.87 -19.02
CA ARG A 191 14.97 3.47 -18.65
C ARG A 191 15.31 3.21 -17.18
N SER A 192 16.37 3.83 -16.65
CA SER A 192 16.70 3.80 -15.22
C SER A 192 15.55 4.35 -14.38
N GLU A 193 14.94 5.47 -14.80
CA GLU A 193 13.75 6.04 -14.14
C GLU A 193 12.55 5.09 -14.19
N LEU A 194 12.27 4.45 -15.33
CA LEU A 194 11.18 3.47 -15.43
C LEU A 194 11.38 2.26 -14.50
N ILE A 195 12.61 1.76 -14.39
CA ILE A 195 12.91 0.65 -13.48
C ILE A 195 12.72 1.06 -12.04
N LYS A 196 13.21 2.26 -11.66
CA LYS A 196 12.98 2.84 -10.33
C LYS A 196 11.49 2.89 -10.01
N HIS A 197 10.66 3.42 -10.91
CA HIS A 197 9.21 3.46 -10.72
C HIS A 197 8.57 2.07 -10.61
N ARG A 198 9.07 1.07 -11.35
CA ARG A 198 8.56 -0.32 -11.26
C ARG A 198 8.89 -0.97 -9.92
N VAL A 199 10.13 -0.84 -9.44
CA VAL A 199 10.56 -1.35 -8.13
C VAL A 199 9.74 -0.70 -7.03
N ILE A 200 9.68 0.63 -7.03
CA ILE A 200 8.88 1.41 -6.08
C ILE A 200 7.42 0.94 -6.12
N SER A 201 6.83 0.78 -7.30
CA SER A 201 5.44 0.34 -7.42
C SER A 201 5.20 -1.07 -6.88
N HIS A 202 6.17 -1.99 -6.98
CA HIS A 202 6.05 -3.35 -6.45
C HIS A 202 6.24 -3.41 -4.94
N VAL A 203 7.23 -2.68 -4.41
CA VAL A 203 7.43 -2.59 -2.96
C VAL A 203 6.25 -1.87 -2.31
N LEU A 204 5.73 -0.82 -2.97
CA LEU A 204 4.53 -0.11 -2.55
C LEU A 204 3.29 -1.03 -2.52
N GLU A 205 3.09 -1.83 -3.57
CA GLU A 205 1.99 -2.78 -3.61
C GLU A 205 2.10 -3.86 -2.53
N LEU A 206 3.31 -4.41 -2.31
CA LEU A 206 3.53 -5.44 -1.29
C LEU A 206 3.20 -4.94 0.11
N GLY A 207 3.66 -3.74 0.48
CA GLY A 207 3.37 -3.13 1.77
C GLY A 207 1.88 -2.89 1.99
N ILE A 208 1.19 -2.36 0.96
CA ILE A 208 -0.26 -2.13 0.99
C ILE A 208 -1.03 -3.45 1.11
N VAL A 209 -0.64 -4.50 0.37
CA VAL A 209 -1.34 -5.80 0.40
C VAL A 209 -1.29 -6.42 1.81
N VAL A 210 -0.11 -6.45 2.44
CA VAL A 210 0.03 -6.98 3.81
C VAL A 210 -0.87 -6.20 4.77
N HIS A 211 -0.81 -4.88 4.72
CA HIS A 211 -1.62 -4.00 5.55
C HIS A 211 -3.13 -4.21 5.37
N SER A 212 -3.56 -4.25 4.10
CA SER A 212 -4.95 -4.34 3.68
C SER A 212 -5.61 -5.65 4.12
N VAL A 213 -4.87 -6.77 4.13
CA VAL A 213 -5.40 -8.04 4.65
C VAL A 213 -5.68 -7.93 6.15
N ILE A 214 -4.74 -7.39 6.93
CA ILE A 214 -4.83 -7.36 8.38
C ILE A 214 -6.01 -6.47 8.82
N ILE A 215 -6.09 -5.24 8.31
CA ILE A 215 -7.23 -4.37 8.63
C ILE A 215 -8.55 -4.99 8.16
N GLY A 216 -8.55 -5.60 6.97
CA GLY A 216 -9.73 -6.30 6.47
C GLY A 216 -10.21 -7.35 7.46
N ILE A 217 -9.30 -8.19 7.96
CA ILE A 217 -9.61 -9.21 8.96
C ILE A 217 -10.16 -8.56 10.24
N SER A 218 -9.48 -7.57 10.82
CA SER A 218 -9.91 -6.91 12.06
C SER A 218 -11.29 -6.26 11.93
N LEU A 219 -11.58 -5.58 10.80
CA LEU A 219 -12.92 -5.03 10.51
C LEU A 219 -13.97 -6.12 10.36
N GLY A 220 -13.64 -7.20 9.66
CA GLY A 220 -14.52 -8.35 9.46
C GLY A 220 -14.82 -9.10 10.76
N ALA A 221 -13.87 -9.09 11.69
CA ALA A 221 -13.96 -9.69 13.01
C ALA A 221 -14.86 -8.87 13.96
N SER A 222 -14.67 -7.55 14.01
CA SER A 222 -15.35 -6.62 14.93
C SER A 222 -16.87 -6.86 15.08
N GLU A 223 -17.36 -7.08 16.29
CA GLU A 223 -18.80 -7.32 16.54
C GLU A 223 -19.60 -6.05 16.89
N SER A 224 -18.93 -4.92 17.15
CA SER A 224 -19.57 -3.69 17.65
C SER A 224 -19.97 -2.74 16.52
N PRO A 225 -21.28 -2.45 16.33
CA PRO A 225 -21.73 -1.47 15.33
C PRO A 225 -21.13 -0.08 15.51
N ASP A 226 -20.84 0.32 16.74
CA ASP A 226 -20.33 1.65 17.06
C ASP A 226 -18.83 1.79 16.77
N THR A 227 -18.11 0.68 16.70
CA THR A 227 -16.73 0.61 16.18
C THR A 227 -16.73 0.52 14.65
N ILE A 228 -17.63 -0.28 14.06
CA ILE A 228 -17.64 -0.52 12.60
C ILE A 228 -18.03 0.74 11.81
N LYS A 229 -19.02 1.53 12.26
CA LYS A 229 -19.49 2.74 11.55
C LYS A 229 -18.37 3.75 11.25
N PRO A 230 -17.60 4.23 12.24
CA PRO A 230 -16.53 5.17 11.97
C PRO A 230 -15.37 4.52 11.21
N LEU A 231 -15.07 3.24 11.48
CA LEU A 231 -14.09 2.48 10.69
C LEU A 231 -14.47 2.46 9.20
N ILE A 232 -15.73 2.29 8.81
CA ILE A 232 -16.11 2.35 7.38
C ILE A 232 -15.67 3.67 6.74
N ALA A 233 -15.91 4.79 7.42
CA ALA A 233 -15.56 6.12 6.91
C ALA A 233 -14.05 6.33 6.85
N ALA A 234 -13.34 6.02 7.93
CA ALA A 234 -11.88 6.12 8.00
C ALA A 234 -11.22 5.18 6.98
N LEU A 235 -11.73 3.96 6.86
CA LEU A 235 -11.18 2.94 5.99
C LEU A 235 -11.38 3.27 4.51
N SER A 236 -12.58 3.72 4.16
CA SER A 236 -12.87 4.20 2.81
C SER A 236 -12.02 5.40 2.42
N PHE A 237 -11.82 6.34 3.34
CA PHE A 237 -11.04 7.55 3.08
C PHE A 237 -9.57 7.23 2.83
N HIS A 238 -8.89 6.49 3.71
CA HIS A 238 -7.47 6.20 3.48
C HIS A 238 -7.29 5.24 2.29
N GLN A 239 -8.17 4.25 2.09
CA GLN A 239 -8.09 3.34 0.93
C GLN A 239 -8.19 4.11 -0.40
N PHE A 240 -9.00 5.16 -0.47
CA PHE A 240 -9.06 6.02 -1.66
C PHE A 240 -7.70 6.65 -1.99
N PHE A 241 -7.06 7.26 -0.99
CA PHE A 241 -5.82 8.01 -1.17
C PHE A 241 -4.60 7.09 -1.29
N GLU A 242 -4.58 5.95 -0.60
CA GLU A 242 -3.63 4.86 -0.84
C GLU A 242 -3.72 4.34 -2.27
N GLY A 243 -4.94 4.14 -2.76
CA GLY A 243 -5.21 3.77 -4.15
C GLY A 243 -4.65 4.81 -5.10
N MET A 244 -4.91 6.11 -4.87
CA MET A 244 -4.35 7.16 -5.72
C MET A 244 -2.82 7.21 -5.70
N GLY A 245 -2.19 6.97 -4.54
CA GLY A 245 -0.75 6.85 -4.42
C GLY A 245 -0.18 5.72 -5.28
N LEU A 246 -0.72 4.51 -5.10
CA LEU A 246 -0.33 3.32 -5.88
C LEU A 246 -0.63 3.48 -7.37
N GLY A 247 -1.82 3.97 -7.73
CA GLY A 247 -2.24 4.21 -9.10
C GLY A 247 -1.31 5.19 -9.82
N GLY A 248 -0.83 6.22 -9.11
CA GLY A 248 0.18 7.15 -9.62
C GLY A 248 1.53 6.49 -9.89
N CYS A 249 1.97 5.57 -9.02
CA CYS A 249 3.19 4.78 -9.23
C CYS A 249 3.04 3.79 -10.40
N ILE A 250 1.90 3.10 -10.50
CA ILE A 250 1.57 2.20 -11.63
C ILE A 250 1.56 2.97 -12.95
N TYR A 251 0.98 4.18 -12.95
CA TYR A 251 0.96 5.06 -14.12
C TYR A 251 2.38 5.45 -14.56
N GLN A 252 3.25 5.83 -13.63
CA GLN A 252 4.65 6.21 -13.89
C GLN A 252 5.56 5.04 -14.27
N ALA A 253 5.22 3.82 -13.86
CA ALA A 253 5.98 2.61 -14.14
C ALA A 253 5.76 2.04 -15.56
N GLU A 254 4.80 2.60 -16.31
CA GLU A 254 4.44 2.22 -17.69
C GLU A 254 4.33 0.69 -17.89
N PHE A 255 3.69 -0.02 -16.94
CA PHE A 255 3.52 -1.47 -17.05
C PHE A 255 2.69 -1.86 -18.27
N ARG A 256 2.96 -3.07 -18.81
CA ARG A 256 2.09 -3.73 -19.80
C ARG A 256 0.67 -3.90 -19.22
N LYS A 257 -0.34 -4.00 -20.10
CA LYS A 257 -1.76 -4.04 -19.70
C LYS A 257 -2.07 -5.11 -18.66
N LEU A 258 -1.52 -6.32 -18.80
CA LEU A 258 -1.83 -7.44 -17.91
C LEU A 258 -1.28 -7.24 -16.48
N PRO A 259 0.03 -7.01 -16.26
CA PRO A 259 0.55 -6.70 -14.92
C PRO A 259 -0.17 -5.52 -14.27
N ARG A 260 -0.43 -4.45 -15.04
CA ARG A 260 -1.19 -3.29 -14.57
C ARG A 260 -2.57 -3.65 -14.02
N VAL A 261 -3.33 -4.47 -14.76
CA VAL A 261 -4.67 -4.93 -14.31
C VAL A 261 -4.55 -5.84 -13.10
N ILE A 262 -3.57 -6.75 -13.08
CA ILE A 262 -3.31 -7.62 -11.94
C ILE A 262 -3.07 -6.79 -10.68
N MET A 263 -2.24 -5.74 -10.76
CA MET A 263 -1.92 -4.91 -9.60
C MET A 263 -3.13 -4.14 -9.07
N VAL A 264 -3.94 -3.59 -9.98
CA VAL A 264 -5.20 -2.92 -9.63
C VAL A 264 -6.17 -3.89 -8.93
N LEU A 265 -6.27 -5.12 -9.42
CA LEU A 265 -7.12 -6.15 -8.82
C LEU A 265 -6.61 -6.58 -7.45
N PHE A 266 -5.31 -6.77 -7.29
CA PHE A 266 -4.73 -7.08 -5.97
C PHE A 266 -5.03 -5.98 -4.96
N PHE A 267 -4.79 -4.72 -5.30
CA PHE A 267 -5.12 -3.59 -4.43
C PHE A 267 -6.61 -3.58 -4.03
N ALA A 268 -7.51 -3.70 -5.01
CA ALA A 268 -8.95 -3.56 -4.76
C ALA A 268 -9.58 -4.75 -4.02
N LEU A 269 -9.10 -5.98 -4.25
CA LEU A 269 -9.71 -7.19 -3.70
C LEU A 269 -9.12 -7.62 -2.35
N THR A 270 -7.93 -7.18 -2.00
CA THR A 270 -7.24 -7.64 -0.78
C THR A 270 -8.02 -7.30 0.49
N THR A 271 -8.45 -6.04 0.67
CA THR A 271 -9.22 -5.63 1.86
C THR A 271 -10.58 -6.35 1.95
N PRO A 272 -11.40 -6.41 0.88
CA PRO A 272 -12.66 -7.18 0.89
C PRO A 272 -12.47 -8.67 1.21
N VAL A 273 -11.41 -9.30 0.70
CA VAL A 273 -11.07 -10.68 1.04
C VAL A 273 -10.73 -10.79 2.53
N GLY A 274 -9.94 -9.87 3.07
CA GLY A 274 -9.67 -9.77 4.51
C GLY A 274 -10.96 -9.66 5.33
N VAL A 275 -11.89 -8.77 4.94
CA VAL A 275 -13.20 -8.61 5.60
C VAL A 275 -14.00 -9.91 5.57
N GLY A 276 -14.04 -10.61 4.43
CA GLY A 276 -14.70 -11.91 4.32
C GLY A 276 -14.09 -12.97 5.25
N ILE A 277 -12.76 -12.99 5.36
CA ILE A 277 -12.04 -13.90 6.28
C ILE A 277 -12.36 -13.53 7.74
N GLY A 278 -12.31 -12.26 8.12
CA GLY A 278 -12.67 -11.80 9.46
C GLY A 278 -14.12 -12.14 9.83
N MET A 279 -15.05 -11.96 8.90
CA MET A 279 -16.45 -12.37 9.06
C MET A 279 -16.59 -13.88 9.29
N LEU A 280 -15.79 -14.69 8.59
CA LEU A 280 -15.78 -16.14 8.79
C LEU A 280 -15.24 -16.50 10.18
N ILE A 281 -14.16 -15.86 10.62
CA ILE A 281 -13.53 -16.11 11.92
C ILE A 281 -14.49 -15.75 13.07
N SER A 282 -15.13 -14.57 13.02
CA SER A 282 -16.07 -14.13 14.07
C SER A 282 -17.29 -15.03 14.25
N ASN A 283 -17.66 -15.81 13.24
CA ASN A 283 -18.76 -16.77 13.33
C ASN A 283 -18.36 -18.12 13.95
N ILE A 284 -17.06 -18.43 13.98
CA ILE A 284 -16.55 -19.78 14.34
C ILE A 284 -15.73 -19.75 15.64
N TYR A 285 -15.16 -18.60 16.04
CA TYR A 285 -14.26 -18.49 17.19
C TYR A 285 -14.59 -17.29 18.10
N ALA A 286 -14.47 -17.49 19.42
CA ALA A 286 -14.49 -16.41 20.40
C ALA A 286 -13.13 -15.70 20.44
N GLU A 287 -13.13 -14.39 20.20
CA GLU A 287 -11.92 -13.57 20.10
C GLU A 287 -11.33 -13.27 21.47
N SER A 288 -10.19 -13.88 21.79
CA SER A 288 -9.14 -13.36 22.71
C SER A 288 -8.06 -14.41 23.02
N SER A 289 -7.60 -15.16 22.02
CA SER A 289 -6.41 -16.01 22.23
C SER A 289 -5.16 -15.14 22.31
N ARG A 290 -4.29 -15.41 23.28
CA ARG A 290 -2.95 -14.81 23.41
C ARG A 290 -2.19 -14.78 22.07
N ASN A 291 -2.32 -15.84 21.28
CA ASN A 291 -1.64 -15.94 19.98
C ASN A 291 -2.22 -14.98 18.93
N ALA A 292 -3.52 -14.69 18.99
CA ALA A 292 -4.15 -13.73 18.07
C ALA A 292 -3.58 -12.32 18.29
N LEU A 293 -3.47 -11.89 19.55
CA LEU A 293 -2.88 -10.60 19.91
C LEU A 293 -1.42 -10.47 19.47
N ILE A 294 -0.63 -11.54 19.62
CA ILE A 294 0.79 -11.55 19.19
C ILE A 294 0.88 -11.41 17.66
N VAL A 295 0.08 -12.19 16.92
CA VAL A 295 0.10 -12.18 15.46
C VAL A 295 -0.39 -10.83 14.93
N GLU A 296 -1.54 -10.35 15.40
CA GLU A 296 -2.10 -9.05 15.02
C GLU A 296 -1.11 -7.91 15.31
N GLY A 297 -0.61 -7.85 16.55
CA GLY A 297 0.30 -6.80 16.96
C GLY A 297 1.64 -6.81 16.20
N THR A 298 2.19 -8.00 15.93
CA THR A 298 3.42 -8.15 15.12
C THR A 298 3.21 -7.70 13.68
N LEU A 299 2.09 -8.13 13.06
CA LEU A 299 1.78 -7.81 11.68
C LEU A 299 1.42 -6.33 11.50
N ASN A 300 0.67 -5.73 12.44
CA ASN A 300 0.39 -4.29 12.45
C ASN A 300 1.67 -3.47 12.67
N ALA A 301 2.55 -3.88 13.59
CA ALA A 301 3.83 -3.20 13.79
C ALA A 301 4.69 -3.22 12.51
N ALA A 302 4.82 -4.38 11.87
CA ALA A 302 5.58 -4.52 10.62
C ALA A 302 4.96 -3.68 9.50
N SER A 303 3.63 -3.73 9.37
CA SER A 303 2.88 -2.94 8.40
C SER A 303 3.06 -1.43 8.60
N ALA A 304 2.95 -0.94 9.84
CA ALA A 304 3.19 0.46 10.17
C ALA A 304 4.59 0.92 9.76
N GLY A 305 5.61 0.13 10.09
CA GLY A 305 7.00 0.41 9.70
C GLY A 305 7.18 0.54 8.18
N ILE A 306 6.58 -0.39 7.43
CA ILE A 306 6.60 -0.40 5.97
C ILE A 306 5.88 0.84 5.41
N LEU A 307 4.68 1.18 5.87
CA LEU A 307 3.92 2.36 5.42
C LEU A 307 4.64 3.68 5.72
N ILE A 308 5.29 3.80 6.89
CA ILE A 308 6.08 4.98 7.26
C ILE A 308 7.23 5.17 6.27
N TYR A 309 7.97 4.09 5.98
CA TYR A 309 9.06 4.13 5.03
C TYR A 309 8.58 4.50 3.63
N MET A 310 7.51 3.85 3.13
CA MET A 310 6.97 4.11 1.79
C MET A 310 6.44 5.54 1.65
N SER A 311 5.79 6.07 2.68
CA SER A 311 5.32 7.44 2.63
C SER A 311 6.48 8.42 2.54
N LEU A 312 7.45 8.32 3.46
CA LEU A 312 8.56 9.29 3.54
C LEU A 312 9.51 9.18 2.36
N VAL A 313 9.89 7.95 1.97
CA VAL A 313 10.93 7.69 0.97
C VAL A 313 10.34 7.54 -0.43
N ASP A 314 9.39 6.63 -0.62
CA ASP A 314 8.92 6.27 -1.96
C ASP A 314 7.94 7.28 -2.56
N LEU A 315 7.15 7.95 -1.73
CA LEU A 315 6.17 8.93 -2.18
C LEU A 315 6.66 10.36 -2.01
N LEU A 316 7.00 10.77 -0.79
CA LEU A 316 7.31 12.17 -0.49
C LEU A 316 8.70 12.57 -0.97
N ALA A 317 9.76 11.83 -0.62
CA ALA A 317 11.10 12.17 -1.08
C ALA A 317 11.17 12.15 -2.62
N ALA A 318 10.53 11.18 -3.28
CA ALA A 318 10.43 11.14 -4.74
C ALA A 318 9.65 12.34 -5.32
N ALA A 319 8.50 12.72 -4.74
CA ALA A 319 7.67 13.83 -5.22
C ALA A 319 8.37 15.19 -5.06
N PHE A 320 8.96 15.46 -3.90
CA PHE A 320 9.65 16.72 -3.61
C PHE A 320 11.04 16.80 -4.27
N SER A 321 11.61 15.66 -4.67
CA SER A 321 12.85 15.63 -5.45
C SER A 321 12.67 15.98 -6.92
N ASN A 322 11.42 15.95 -7.43
CA ASN A 322 11.12 16.20 -8.83
C ASN A 322 11.51 17.63 -9.27
N PRO A 323 12.17 17.80 -10.43
CA PRO A 323 12.59 19.12 -10.92
C PRO A 323 11.46 20.14 -11.10
N ILE A 324 10.24 19.70 -11.45
CA ILE A 324 9.07 20.56 -11.63
C ILE A 324 8.69 21.20 -10.30
N VAL A 325 8.71 20.42 -9.21
CA VAL A 325 8.42 20.89 -7.85
C VAL A 325 9.54 21.80 -7.35
N LYS A 326 10.80 21.39 -7.51
CA LYS A 326 11.97 22.18 -7.06
C LYS A 326 12.09 23.55 -7.72
N LYS A 327 11.75 23.65 -9.01
CA LYS A 327 11.85 24.91 -9.76
C LYS A 327 10.68 25.87 -9.47
N ASN A 328 9.59 25.39 -8.89
CA ASN A 328 8.39 26.18 -8.66
C ASN A 328 8.07 26.30 -7.17
N PHE A 329 8.53 27.39 -6.55
CA PHE A 329 8.34 27.66 -5.12
C PHE A 329 6.87 27.61 -4.68
N LYS A 330 5.93 28.14 -5.50
CA LYS A 330 4.50 28.11 -5.18
C LYS A 330 3.97 26.67 -5.12
N LEU A 331 4.40 25.82 -6.05
CA LEU A 331 4.05 24.41 -6.07
C LEU A 331 4.65 23.66 -4.87
N GLN A 332 5.90 23.95 -4.51
CA GLN A 332 6.55 23.35 -3.35
C GLN A 332 5.84 23.71 -2.04
N VAL A 333 5.48 24.99 -1.84
CA VAL A 333 4.69 25.42 -0.67
C VAL A 333 3.30 24.77 -0.69
N GLY A 334 2.63 24.76 -1.83
CA GLY A 334 1.33 24.09 -2.00
C GLY A 334 1.39 22.61 -1.65
N ALA A 335 2.41 21.89 -2.12
CA ALA A 335 2.60 20.48 -1.81
C ALA A 335 2.83 20.23 -0.32
N ASN A 336 3.61 21.09 0.37
CA ASN A 336 3.77 21.00 1.83
C ASN A 336 2.45 21.22 2.58
N VAL A 337 1.65 22.20 2.15
CA VAL A 337 0.32 22.44 2.75
C VAL A 337 -0.59 21.23 2.54
N PHE A 338 -0.63 20.67 1.33
CA PHE A 338 -1.45 19.49 1.02
C PHE A 338 -0.98 18.24 1.79
N LEU A 339 0.33 18.06 1.97
CA LEU A 339 0.90 17.04 2.83
C LEU A 339 0.38 17.15 4.27
N LEU A 340 0.46 18.35 4.87
CA LEU A 340 -0.05 18.58 6.22
C LEU A 340 -1.57 18.40 6.32
N LEU A 341 -2.32 18.82 5.29
CA LEU A 341 -3.77 18.60 5.22
C LEU A 341 -4.11 17.11 5.15
N GLY A 342 -3.40 16.32 4.35
CA GLY A 342 -3.60 14.88 4.26
C GLY A 342 -3.36 14.18 5.60
N ALA A 343 -2.24 14.50 6.24
CA ALA A 343 -1.91 13.98 7.57
C ALA A 343 -2.96 14.40 8.60
N GLY A 344 -3.31 15.69 8.65
CA GLY A 344 -4.31 16.23 9.58
C GLY A 344 -5.69 15.61 9.40
N CYS A 345 -6.16 15.42 8.15
CA CYS A 345 -7.43 14.76 7.88
C CYS A 345 -7.46 13.32 8.40
N MET A 346 -6.41 12.53 8.12
CA MET A 346 -6.34 11.15 8.58
C MET A 346 -6.22 11.05 10.11
N SER A 347 -5.43 11.92 10.74
CA SER A 347 -5.35 12.00 12.21
C SER A 347 -6.66 12.41 12.86
N LEU A 348 -7.43 13.31 12.22
CA LEU A 348 -8.76 13.67 12.72
C LEU A 348 -9.72 12.49 12.62
N LEU A 349 -9.70 11.72 11.53
CA LEU A 349 -10.52 10.52 11.38
C LEU A 349 -10.16 9.45 12.42
N ALA A 350 -8.88 9.30 12.75
CA ALA A 350 -8.42 8.36 13.77
C ALA A 350 -8.96 8.68 15.19
N LYS A 351 -9.41 9.91 15.46
CA LYS A 351 -10.07 10.22 16.74
C LYS A 351 -11.46 9.59 16.87
N TRP A 352 -12.10 9.30 15.74
CA TRP A 352 -13.47 8.81 15.69
C TRP A 352 -13.55 7.32 15.33
N ALA A 353 -12.50 6.77 14.72
CA ALA A 353 -12.32 5.35 14.42
C ALA A 353 -11.98 4.56 15.68
#